data_AF-A0A8C9F0F3-F1
#
_entry.id   AF-A0A8C9F0F3-F1
#
_cell.length_a   1.000
_cell.length_b   1.000
_cell.length_c   1.000
_cell.angle_alpha   90.00
_cell.angle_beta   90.00
_cell.angle_gamma   90.00
#
_symmetry.space_group_name_H-M   'P 1'
#
loop_
_entity.id
_entity.type
_entity.pdbx_description
1 polymer ?
#
loop_
_entity_poly.entity_id
_entity_poly.type
_entity_poly.pdbx_seq_one_letter_code
_entity_poly.pdbx_strand_id
1 'polypeptide(L)' 'MDRHVLLCFSFRWYHGKLDRTIAEERLRQAGKPGSYLIRESDRRPGSFVLSFLKQNETQHQKRDACLQLW' A
#
# COMPACT_ATOMS: atom_id res chain seq x y z
N MET A 1 -1.53 -9.45 28.90
CA MET A 1 -2.66 -8.62 28.41
C MET A 1 -2.20 -7.17 28.51
N ASP A 2 -1.87 -6.41 27.48
CA ASP A 2 -1.83 -6.62 26.04
C ASP A 2 -0.77 -5.65 25.50
N ARG A 3 0.37 -6.19 25.02
CA ARG A 3 1.41 -5.41 24.33
C ARG A 3 0.96 -4.91 22.94
N HIS A 4 -0.35 -4.96 22.66
CA HIS A 4 -0.97 -4.59 21.39
C HIS A 4 -1.16 -3.07 21.22
N VAL A 5 -1.04 -2.27 22.29
CA VAL A 5 -1.20 -0.80 22.20
C VAL A 5 0.08 -0.11 21.68
N LEU A 6 1.23 -0.80 21.65
CA LEU A 6 2.50 -0.26 21.14
C LEU A 6 2.66 -0.38 19.61
N LEU A 7 1.70 -1.01 18.92
CA LEU A 7 1.60 -0.95 17.45
C LEU A 7 0.79 0.28 17.00
N CYS A 8 1.07 1.45 17.58
CA CYS A 8 1.11 2.68 16.77
C CYS A 8 2.29 2.55 15.78
N PHE A 9 2.24 1.49 14.98
CA PHE A 9 3.16 1.10 13.94
C PHE A 9 3.07 2.24 12.94
N SER A 10 4.07 3.11 12.97
CA SER A 10 4.52 4.01 11.90
C SER A 10 3.80 3.82 10.56
N PHE A 11 2.51 4.18 10.46
CA PHE A 11 1.77 4.16 9.21
C PHE A 11 2.16 5.44 8.49
N ARG A 12 3.41 5.46 8.05
CA ARG A 12 3.96 6.47 7.17
C ARG A 12 3.39 6.15 5.78
N TRP A 13 2.09 6.37 5.62
CA TRP A 13 1.29 6.10 4.43
C TRP A 13 1.88 6.76 3.19
N TYR A 14 2.67 7.84 3.34
CA TYR A 14 3.43 8.44 2.26
C TYR A 14 4.87 7.94 2.22
N HIS A 15 5.27 7.40 1.07
CA HIS A 15 6.60 6.82 0.86
C HIS A 15 7.46 7.58 -0.17
N GLY A 16 6.98 8.70 -0.72
CA GLY A 16 7.68 9.46 -1.77
C GLY A 16 7.88 8.61 -3.03
N LYS A 17 9.06 8.71 -3.64
CA LYS A 17 9.48 7.86 -4.77
C LYS A 17 9.65 6.41 -4.31
N LEU A 18 8.58 5.64 -4.41
CA LEU A 18 8.56 4.21 -4.12
C LEU A 18 8.22 3.46 -5.41
N ASP A 19 9.06 2.48 -5.75
CA ASP A 19 8.79 1.60 -6.87
C ASP A 19 7.49 0.81 -6.65
N ARG A 20 6.77 0.55 -7.74
CA ARG A 20 5.53 -0.21 -7.71
C ARG A 20 5.72 -1.59 -7.06
N THR A 21 6.77 -2.32 -7.44
CA THR A 21 7.03 -3.68 -6.96
C THR A 21 7.29 -3.68 -5.45
N ILE A 22 8.01 -2.67 -4.97
CA ILE A 22 8.27 -2.49 -3.53
C ILE A 22 6.96 -2.15 -2.79
N ALA A 23 6.08 -1.33 -3.39
CA ALA A 23 4.77 -1.03 -2.83
C ALA A 23 3.91 -2.30 -2.68
N GLU A 24 3.84 -3.12 -3.73
CA GLU A 24 3.10 -4.40 -3.73
C GLU A 24 3.65 -5.36 -2.67
N GLU A 25 4.98 -5.48 -2.56
CA GLU A 25 5.61 -6.33 -1.56
C GLU A 25 5.32 -5.86 -0.13
N ARG A 26 5.36 -4.56 0.14
CA ARG A 26 4.99 -4.00 1.47
C ARG A 26 3.54 -4.26 1.83
N LEU A 27 2.63 -4.10 0.87
CA LEU A 27 1.22 -4.39 1.07
C LEU A 27 0.99 -5.88 1.36
N ARG A 28 1.72 -6.78 0.69
CA ARG A 28 1.70 -8.21 0.96
C ARG A 28 2.26 -8.56 2.34
N GLN A 29 3.40 -7.97 2.72
CA GLN A 29 4.01 -8.17 4.03
C GLN A 29 3.12 -7.64 5.17
N ALA A 30 2.37 -6.56 4.94
CA ALA A 30 1.40 -6.06 5.91
C ALA A 30 0.26 -7.07 6.14
N GLY A 31 -0.07 -7.90 5.15
CA GLY A 31 -1.02 -9.03 5.26
C GLY A 31 -2.45 -8.67 5.66
N LYS A 32 -2.74 -7.37 5.81
CA LYS A 32 -4.01 -6.86 6.32
C LYS A 32 -4.82 -6.24 5.18
N PRO A 33 -6.01 -6.79 4.86
CA PRO A 33 -6.92 -6.18 3.90
C PRO A 33 -7.21 -4.71 4.24
N GLY A 34 -7.25 -3.85 3.22
CA GLY A 34 -7.40 -2.41 3.41
C GLY A 34 -6.10 -1.68 3.78
N SER A 35 -4.96 -2.38 3.87
CA SER A 35 -3.66 -1.70 3.91
C SER A 35 -3.45 -0.90 2.64
N TYR A 36 -2.91 0.31 2.76
CA TYR A 36 -2.64 1.18 1.64
C TYR A 36 -1.38 2.00 1.87
N LEU A 37 -0.84 2.52 0.77
CA LEU A 37 0.24 3.51 0.77
C LEU A 37 0.15 4.40 -0.46
N ILE A 38 0.69 5.59 -0.35
CA ILE A 38 0.80 6.61 -1.39
C ILE A 38 2.28 6.73 -1.79
N ARG A 39 2.51 6.73 -3.10
CA ARG A 39 3.83 6.91 -3.72
C ARG A 39 3.76 7.93 -4.85
N GLU A 40 4.88 8.56 -5.18
CA GLU A 40 5.01 9.41 -6.37
C GLU A 40 4.94 8.56 -7.65
N SER A 41 4.37 9.11 -8.72
CA SER A 41 4.32 8.43 -10.00
C SER A 41 5.64 8.56 -10.76
N ASP A 42 6.28 7.44 -11.07
CA ASP A 42 7.50 7.43 -11.90
C ASP A 42 7.25 7.91 -13.34
N ARG A 43 6.02 7.76 -13.83
CA ARG A 43 5.62 8.12 -15.21
C ARG A 43 5.15 9.56 -15.36
N ARG A 44 4.70 10.19 -14.27
CA ARG A 44 4.13 11.54 -14.27
C ARG A 44 4.66 12.32 -13.07
N PRO A 45 5.73 13.12 -13.23
CA PRO A 45 6.22 14.00 -12.18
C PRO A 45 5.10 14.91 -11.67
N GLY A 46 4.98 15.00 -10.34
CA GLY A 46 3.92 15.79 -9.69
C GLY A 46 2.59 15.04 -9.46
N SER A 47 2.43 13.82 -9.98
CA SER A 47 1.26 12.98 -9.71
C SER A 47 1.54 11.94 -8.63
N PHE A 48 0.48 11.53 -7.93
CA PHE A 48 0.54 10.53 -6.87
C PHE A 48 -0.19 9.25 -7.26
N VAL A 49 0.21 8.16 -6.62
CA VAL A 49 -0.36 6.83 -6.82
C VAL A 49 -0.78 6.28 -5.47
N LEU A 50 -2.06 5.93 -5.35
CA LEU A 50 -2.56 5.13 -4.24
C LEU A 50 -2.44 3.65 -4.60
N SER A 51 -1.66 2.92 -3.81
CA SER A 51 -1.55 1.46 -3.85
C SER A 51 -2.23 0.88 -2.62
N PHE A 52 -3.18 -0.04 -2.81
CA PHE A 52 -3.89 -0.64 -1.69
C PHE A 52 -4.14 -2.13 -1.90
N LEU A 53 -4.19 -2.86 -0.78
CA LEU A 53 -4.51 -4.28 -0.73
C LEU A 53 -6.02 -4.46 -0.60
N LYS A 54 -6.67 -4.91 -1.67
CA LYS A 54 -8.11 -5.19 -1.67
C LYS A 54 -8.43 -6.45 -0.84
N GLN A 55 -9.57 -6.45 -0.15
CA GLN A 55 -10.07 -7.62 0.58
C GLN A 55 -10.56 -8.69 -0.42
N ASN A 56 -10.03 -9.91 -0.27
CA ASN A 56 -10.35 -11.03 -1.15
C ASN A 56 -11.70 -11.65 -0.77
N GLU A 57 -12.71 -11.46 -1.60
CA GLU A 57 -13.80 -12.41 -1.71
C GLU A 57 -13.43 -13.39 -2.84
N THR A 58 -12.81 -14.52 -2.47
CA THR A 58 -12.54 -15.71 -3.30
C THR A 58 -11.50 -15.59 -4.46
N GLN A 59 -10.66 -16.63 -4.57
CA GLN A 59 -9.91 -17.06 -5.78
C GLN A 59 -8.68 -16.21 -6.23
N HIS A 60 -7.50 -16.66 -5.79
CA HIS A 60 -6.24 -16.82 -6.54
C HIS A 60 -5.70 -15.71 -7.49
N GLN A 61 -6.03 -14.43 -7.34
CA GLN A 61 -5.47 -13.39 -8.22
C GLN A 61 -4.89 -12.18 -7.48
N LYS A 62 -3.55 -12.03 -7.58
CA LYS A 62 -2.80 -10.85 -7.14
C LYS A 62 -3.30 -9.62 -7.89
N ARG A 63 -4.04 -8.73 -7.22
CA ARG A 63 -4.55 -7.50 -7.83
C ARG A 63 -4.33 -6.31 -6.88
N ASP A 64 -3.11 -5.81 -6.90
CA ASP A 64 -2.76 -4.49 -6.41
C ASP A 64 -3.42 -3.46 -7.34
N ALA A 65 -4.36 -2.67 -6.82
CA ALA A 65 -5.02 -1.62 -7.58
C ALA A 65 -4.25 -0.31 -7.41
N CYS A 66 -3.86 0.27 -8.54
CA CYS A 66 -3.08 1.50 -8.63
C CYS A 66 -3.99 2.59 -9.19
N LEU A 67 -4.48 3.49 -8.34
CA LEU A 67 -5.23 4.67 -8.79
C LEU A 67 -4.23 5.82 -8.96
N GLN A 68 -4.13 6.35 -10.18
CA GLN A 68 -3.39 7.59 -10.42
C GLN A 68 -4.27 8.76 -9.97
N LEU A 69 -3.85 9.44 -8.91
CA LEU A 69 -4.43 10.69 -8.45
C LEU A 69 -3.71 11.81 -9.20
N TRP A 70 -4.47 12.63 -9.93
CA TRP A 70 -3.97 13.82 -10.62
C TRP A 70 -3.59 14.90 -9.61
#